data_AF-A0A8C4W0U2-F1
#
_entry.id   AF-A0A8C4W0U2-F1
#
_cell.length_a   1.000
_cell.length_b   1.000
_cell.length_c   1.000
_cell.angle_alpha   90.00
_cell.angle_beta   90.00
_cell.angle_gamma   90.00
#
_symmetry.space_group_name_H-M   'P 1'
#
loop_
_entity.id
_entity.type
_entity.pdbx_description
1 polymer ?
#
loop_
_entity_poly.entity_id
_entity_poly.type
_entity_poly.pdbx_seq_one_letter_code
_entity_poly.pdbx_strand_id
1 'polypeptide(L)'
;MSTGKFSDGMVYGVVHRTDNNHKNEMVVYGWSAHQLKEEMNYIKDVRATLEKVRKKMYGEYGEMKRKIQQLTNELTITNVEKESLESHMQVQAAALDSFGEMNSSLTSASIELQKTLVDVSLENTDIRDQIRNLKHTHEQSMEKLKEKQKQLETAQVENQLLKLKVECSQEANADVMREMTRRLYSQYEDKLKQEEQKHIAEKETLIAETNRLLKAIEEANKKMQITETSIQEKDKRIGELDQFIQRMEEERRQLQKQLIQHEVQISGAKSQTHLDRQRSQHLEEVAAGLRERIKHLDDMVHCQQKKVKHMVEEIEILKKKIMQKELFIMQLLEKISFLECENKELQDRLDYLMETQPRTNVETREIGVGCDLPSRYSELQRILLERVLCRKSLSINLSIKTACGFGTTVYISAHSNFSRTYLQSNN
;
A
#
# COMPACT_ATOMS: atom_id res chain seq x y z
N MET A 1 134.50 141.75 44.42
CA MET A 1 135.64 142.69 44.43
C MET A 1 135.21 143.95 43.70
N SER A 2 135.50 145.10 44.31
CA SER A 2 135.29 146.49 43.83
C SER A 2 135.77 146.69 42.38
N THR A 3 135.38 147.68 41.58
CA THR A 3 134.90 149.08 41.71
C THR A 3 134.12 149.38 40.41
N GLY A 4 133.16 150.29 40.28
CA GLY A 4 133.29 151.74 40.43
C GLY A 4 132.38 152.45 39.41
N LYS A 5 131.27 153.01 39.93
CA LYS A 5 130.55 154.26 39.65
C LYS A 5 130.59 155.05 38.30
N PHE A 6 129.36 155.54 37.99
CA PHE A 6 128.89 156.69 37.17
C PHE A 6 129.09 156.60 35.64
N SER A 7 128.12 156.93 34.77
CA SER A 7 127.12 158.01 34.80
C SER A 7 125.79 157.66 34.09
N ASP A 8 124.78 158.47 34.38
CA ASP A 8 123.37 158.40 33.99
C ASP A 8 123.15 158.52 32.46
N GLY A 9 122.29 157.67 31.91
CA GLY A 9 122.00 157.57 30.48
C GLY A 9 120.56 157.12 30.23
N MET A 10 119.69 158.08 29.91
CA MET A 10 118.31 157.85 29.47
C MET A 10 118.30 157.23 28.07
N VAL A 11 117.56 156.14 27.87
CA VAL A 11 117.38 155.49 26.56
C VAL A 11 115.95 155.72 26.08
N TYR A 12 115.82 156.39 24.93
CA TYR A 12 114.54 156.62 24.26
C TYR A 12 114.39 155.61 23.13
N GLY A 13 113.35 154.78 23.21
CA GLY A 13 113.01 153.78 22.19
C GLY A 13 111.73 154.17 21.47
N VAL A 14 111.76 154.13 20.14
CA VAL A 14 110.58 154.36 19.28
C VAL A 14 109.91 153.01 19.02
N VAL A 15 108.67 152.85 19.47
CA VAL A 15 107.88 151.61 19.25
C VAL A 15 106.78 151.91 18.24
N HIS A 16 106.82 151.24 17.09
CA HIS A 16 105.71 151.26 16.14
C HIS A 16 104.56 150.41 16.68
N ARG A 17 103.42 151.05 16.99
CA ARG A 17 102.16 150.35 17.21
C ARG A 17 101.41 150.23 15.90
N THR A 18 101.32 149.03 15.37
CA THR A 18 100.41 148.68 14.26
C THR A 18 99.12 148.13 14.86
N ASP A 19 98.23 149.03 15.29
CA ASP A 19 96.80 148.70 15.40
C ASP A 19 96.16 148.88 14.02
N ASN A 20 95.20 148.01 13.74
CA ASN A 20 94.63 147.70 12.43
C ASN A 20 93.72 148.81 11.86
N ASN A 21 94.12 150.09 11.95
CA ASN A 21 93.47 151.22 11.26
C ASN A 21 94.37 152.49 11.18
N HIS A 22 95.30 152.50 10.21
CA HIS A 22 95.75 153.65 9.40
C HIS A 22 95.80 155.08 10.03
N LYS A 23 96.46 155.26 11.19
CA LYS A 23 97.14 156.52 11.58
C LYS A 23 98.41 156.18 12.38
N ASN A 24 99.58 156.50 11.83
CA ASN A 24 100.87 156.25 12.48
C ASN A 24 101.15 157.33 13.54
N GLU A 25 100.75 157.10 14.79
CA GLU A 25 101.15 157.93 15.93
C GLU A 25 102.52 157.48 16.45
N MET A 26 103.48 158.42 16.49
CA MET A 26 104.82 158.22 17.01
C MET A 26 104.85 158.65 18.48
N VAL A 27 104.80 157.68 19.40
CA VAL A 27 104.87 157.96 20.84
C VAL A 27 106.25 157.57 21.36
N VAL A 28 107.00 158.56 21.83
CA VAL A 28 108.32 158.37 22.45
C VAL A 28 108.12 158.10 23.94
N TYR A 29 108.45 156.89 24.40
CA TYR A 29 108.51 156.57 25.82
C TYR A 29 109.96 156.60 26.28
N GLY A 30 110.23 157.33 27.37
CA GLY A 30 111.49 157.24 28.11
C GLY A 30 111.41 156.10 29.12
N TRP A 31 112.32 155.15 29.08
CA TRP A 31 112.42 154.07 30.07
C TRP A 31 113.70 154.19 30.89
N SER A 32 113.59 153.90 32.19
CA SER A 32 114.76 153.74 33.05
C SER A 32 115.35 152.32 32.87
N ALA A 33 116.67 152.18 33.00
CA ALA A 33 117.39 150.92 32.79
C ALA A 33 116.90 149.74 33.65
N HIS A 34 116.19 150.00 34.75
CA HIS A 34 115.61 148.96 35.59
C HIS A 34 114.37 148.30 34.95
N GLN A 35 113.53 149.08 34.26
CA GLN A 35 112.26 148.60 33.70
C GLN A 35 112.46 147.67 32.48
N LEU A 36 113.47 147.94 31.65
CA LEU A 36 113.78 147.09 30.48
C LEU A 36 114.30 145.69 30.87
N LYS A 37 114.94 145.57 32.04
CA LYS A 37 115.54 144.32 32.50
C LYS A 37 114.48 143.30 32.96
N GLU A 38 113.37 143.75 33.54
CA GLU A 38 112.26 142.87 33.92
C GLU A 38 111.51 142.33 32.68
N GLU A 39 111.20 143.20 31.71
CA GLU A 39 110.52 142.80 30.47
C GLU A 39 111.34 141.78 29.66
N MET A 40 112.68 141.93 29.63
CA MET A 40 113.55 140.97 28.95
C MET A 40 113.59 139.59 29.64
N ASN A 41 113.40 139.55 30.97
CA ASN A 41 113.28 138.30 31.71
C ASN A 41 111.93 137.63 31.46
N TYR A 42 110.82 138.38 31.41
CA TYR A 42 109.49 137.83 31.12
C TYR A 42 109.39 137.17 29.74
N ILE A 43 109.97 137.79 28.70
CA ILE A 43 109.98 137.22 27.33
C ILE A 43 110.75 135.89 27.26
N LYS A 44 111.84 135.76 28.03
CA LYS A 44 112.63 134.51 28.09
C LYS A 44 111.82 133.35 28.64
N ASP A 45 111.07 133.56 29.72
CA ASP A 45 110.30 132.50 30.37
C ASP A 45 109.12 132.01 29.51
N VAL A 46 108.44 132.92 28.78
CA VAL A 46 107.36 132.51 27.86
C VAL A 46 107.90 131.64 26.71
N ARG A 47 109.07 131.99 26.16
CA ARG A 47 109.69 131.20 25.08
C ARG A 47 110.09 129.80 25.54
N ALA A 48 110.64 129.69 26.74
CA ALA A 48 111.00 128.40 27.33
C ALA A 48 109.75 127.52 27.58
N THR A 49 108.63 128.13 27.94
CA THR A 49 107.37 127.43 28.21
C THR A 49 106.72 126.93 26.91
N LEU A 50 106.71 127.75 25.85
CA LEU A 50 106.18 127.34 24.54
C LEU A 50 106.99 126.19 23.89
N GLU A 51 108.33 126.19 24.02
CA GLU A 51 109.15 125.12 23.43
C GLU A 51 108.99 123.78 24.18
N LYS A 52 108.66 123.80 25.47
CA LYS A 52 108.28 122.60 26.23
C LYS A 52 106.99 121.97 25.69
N VAL A 53 105.99 122.77 25.34
CA VAL A 53 104.72 122.27 24.79
C VAL A 53 104.92 121.63 23.42
N ARG A 54 105.75 122.24 22.55
CA ARG A 54 106.03 121.71 21.21
C ARG A 54 106.67 120.32 21.23
N LYS A 55 107.66 120.10 22.11
CA LYS A 55 108.28 118.78 22.26
C LYS A 55 107.32 117.71 22.76
N LYS A 56 106.39 118.06 23.67
CA LYS A 56 105.39 117.13 24.19
C LYS A 56 104.40 116.69 23.11
N MET A 57 103.88 117.64 22.32
CA MET A 57 102.94 117.37 21.23
C MET A 57 103.50 116.42 20.14
N TYR A 58 104.76 116.61 19.71
CA TYR A 58 105.36 115.74 18.68
C TYR A 58 105.70 114.32 19.18
N GLY A 59 106.01 114.15 20.47
CA GLY A 59 106.18 112.84 21.09
C GLY A 59 104.86 112.06 21.17
N GLU A 60 103.81 112.71 21.65
CA GLU A 60 102.47 112.11 21.79
C GLU A 60 101.86 111.74 20.43
N TYR A 61 102.05 112.55 19.38
CA TYR A 61 101.57 112.23 18.02
C TYR A 61 102.27 111.01 17.40
N GLY A 62 103.57 110.86 17.61
CA GLY A 62 104.34 109.72 17.10
C GLY A 62 103.97 108.40 17.77
N GLU A 63 103.74 108.42 19.09
CA GLU A 63 103.22 107.26 19.82
C GLU A 63 101.81 106.89 19.37
N MET A 64 100.93 107.88 19.20
CA MET A 64 99.57 107.65 18.72
C MET A 64 99.55 107.05 17.31
N LYS A 65 100.40 107.52 16.39
CA LYS A 65 100.51 106.94 15.04
C LYS A 65 100.96 105.47 15.07
N ARG A 66 101.96 105.13 15.90
CA ARG A 66 102.40 103.73 16.07
C ARG A 66 101.30 102.86 16.67
N LYS A 67 100.58 103.39 17.66
CA LYS A 67 99.49 102.68 18.34
C LYS A 67 98.30 102.45 17.40
N ILE A 68 97.97 103.44 16.57
CA ILE A 68 96.98 103.28 15.48
C ILE A 68 97.44 102.21 14.50
N GLN A 69 98.70 102.23 14.05
CA GLN A 69 99.19 101.22 13.10
C GLN A 69 99.19 99.80 13.71
N GLN A 70 99.56 99.68 14.99
CA GLN A 70 99.51 98.41 15.71
C GLN A 70 98.08 97.90 15.86
N LEU A 71 97.14 98.77 16.27
CA LEU A 71 95.72 98.43 16.35
C LEU A 71 95.15 98.05 14.98
N THR A 72 95.58 98.70 13.89
CA THR A 72 95.15 98.32 12.52
C THR A 72 95.67 96.94 12.14
N ASN A 73 96.93 96.61 12.43
CA ASN A 73 97.48 95.30 12.13
C ASN A 73 96.81 94.20 12.97
N GLU A 74 96.59 94.45 14.27
CA GLU A 74 95.85 93.54 15.15
C GLU A 74 94.38 93.38 14.68
N LEU A 75 93.73 94.45 14.21
CA LEU A 75 92.40 94.38 13.61
C LEU A 75 92.38 93.53 12.35
N THR A 76 93.40 93.64 11.48
CA THR A 76 93.48 92.81 10.27
C THR A 76 93.70 91.34 10.60
N ILE A 77 94.55 91.02 11.58
CA ILE A 77 94.80 89.63 12.00
C ILE A 77 93.55 89.04 12.64
N THR A 78 92.94 89.76 13.59
CA THR A 78 91.69 89.31 14.24
C THR A 78 90.52 89.21 13.25
N ASN A 79 90.48 90.03 12.20
CA ASN A 79 89.49 89.91 11.14
C ASN A 79 89.70 88.65 10.28
N VAL A 80 90.95 88.32 9.93
CA VAL A 80 91.25 87.08 9.20
C VAL A 80 90.97 85.83 10.06
N GLU A 81 91.31 85.87 11.35
CA GLU A 81 90.97 84.80 12.30
C GLU A 81 89.45 84.63 12.44
N LYS A 82 88.70 85.74 12.50
CA LYS A 82 87.23 85.74 12.49
C LYS A 82 86.69 85.14 11.20
N GLU A 83 87.18 85.55 10.03
CA GLU A 83 86.76 85.02 8.73
C GLU A 83 87.06 83.51 8.60
N SER A 84 88.23 83.06 9.09
CA SER A 84 88.56 81.63 9.13
C SER A 84 87.66 80.83 10.06
N LEU A 85 87.33 81.38 11.24
CA LEU A 85 86.43 80.75 12.19
C LEU A 85 85.00 80.69 11.63
N GLU A 86 84.54 81.75 10.98
CA GLU A 86 83.25 81.84 10.32
C GLU A 86 83.13 80.83 9.18
N SER A 87 84.18 80.68 8.35
CA SER A 87 84.25 79.64 7.32
C SER A 87 84.20 78.23 7.91
N HIS A 88 84.96 77.96 8.98
CA HIS A 88 84.90 76.65 9.65
C HIS A 88 83.52 76.37 10.26
N MET A 89 82.89 77.37 10.88
CA MET A 89 81.51 77.26 11.38
C MET A 89 80.51 77.00 10.25
N GLN A 90 80.70 77.63 9.08
CA GLN A 90 79.85 77.42 7.92
C GLN A 90 79.98 75.99 7.35
N VAL A 91 81.20 75.46 7.26
CA VAL A 91 81.43 74.06 6.85
C VAL A 91 80.82 73.09 7.86
N GLN A 92 80.98 73.34 9.16
CA GLN A 92 80.36 72.52 10.20
C GLN A 92 78.83 72.59 10.17
N ALA A 93 78.25 73.78 9.95
CA ALA A 93 76.81 73.95 9.77
C ALA A 93 76.30 73.17 8.55
N ALA A 94 76.97 73.28 7.40
CA ALA A 94 76.62 72.54 6.19
C ALA A 94 76.73 71.01 6.38
N ALA A 95 77.71 70.53 7.14
CA ALA A 95 77.82 69.11 7.50
C ALA A 95 76.67 68.66 8.41
N LEU A 96 76.29 69.48 9.41
CA LEU A 96 75.14 69.20 10.28
C LEU A 96 73.82 69.20 9.50
N ASP A 97 73.65 70.13 8.56
CA ASP A 97 72.48 70.17 7.68
C ASP A 97 72.42 68.92 6.79
N SER A 98 73.55 68.51 6.19
CA SER A 98 73.64 67.27 5.41
C SER A 98 73.34 66.02 6.26
N PHE A 99 73.80 65.96 7.52
CA PHE A 99 73.41 64.90 8.44
C PHE A 99 71.94 64.95 8.82
N GLY A 100 71.36 66.15 8.95
CA GLY A 100 69.92 66.36 9.17
C GLY A 100 69.09 65.87 7.99
N GLU A 101 69.53 66.16 6.76
CA GLU A 101 68.93 65.64 5.52
C GLU A 101 69.04 64.12 5.44
N MET A 102 70.22 63.55 5.72
CA MET A 102 70.41 62.10 5.72
C MET A 102 69.54 61.42 6.78
N ASN A 103 69.47 61.98 7.99
CA ASN A 103 68.66 61.44 9.07
C ASN A 103 67.17 61.55 8.75
N SER A 104 66.72 62.66 8.15
CA SER A 104 65.32 62.80 7.72
C SER A 104 64.97 61.83 6.58
N SER A 105 65.88 61.65 5.61
CA SER A 105 65.73 60.64 4.54
C SER A 105 65.71 59.21 5.10
N LEU A 106 66.60 58.89 6.04
CA LEU A 106 66.64 57.58 6.69
C LEU A 106 65.37 57.33 7.52
N THR A 107 64.89 58.35 8.23
CA THR A 107 63.63 58.28 8.98
C THR A 107 62.45 58.04 8.02
N SER A 108 62.41 58.75 6.89
CA SER A 108 61.38 58.55 5.87
C SER A 108 61.41 57.13 5.30
N ALA A 109 62.59 56.63 4.90
CA ALA A 109 62.75 55.27 4.40
C ALA A 109 62.39 54.21 5.46
N SER A 110 62.73 54.45 6.73
CA SER A 110 62.35 53.57 7.85
C SER A 110 60.83 53.51 8.04
N ILE A 111 60.15 54.66 7.97
CA ILE A 111 58.69 54.74 8.05
C ILE A 111 58.04 54.01 6.86
N GLU A 112 58.58 54.19 5.65
CA GLU A 112 58.05 53.54 4.45
C GLU A 112 58.21 52.01 4.49
N LEU A 113 59.36 51.52 4.97
CA LEU A 113 59.56 50.08 5.20
C LEU A 113 58.63 49.53 6.28
N GLN A 114 58.47 50.24 7.40
CA GLN A 114 57.52 49.84 8.45
C GLN A 114 56.09 49.79 7.92
N LYS A 115 55.67 50.78 7.12
CA LYS A 115 54.36 50.81 6.48
C LYS A 115 54.17 49.60 5.56
N THR A 116 55.13 49.35 4.67
CA THR A 116 55.08 48.22 3.73
C THR A 116 55.01 46.88 4.48
N LEU A 117 55.77 46.72 5.57
CA LEU A 117 55.73 45.51 6.39
C LEU A 117 54.36 45.30 7.04
N VAL A 118 53.74 46.38 7.54
CA VAL A 118 52.37 46.33 8.10
C VAL A 118 51.36 46.01 7.02
N ASP A 119 51.42 46.66 5.86
CA ASP A 119 50.51 46.43 4.73
C ASP A 119 50.60 44.96 4.27
N VAL A 120 51.81 44.44 4.07
CA VAL A 120 52.05 43.02 3.72
C VAL A 120 51.57 42.08 4.83
N SER A 121 51.69 42.46 6.11
CA SER A 121 51.19 41.64 7.22
C SER A 121 49.66 41.59 7.25
N LEU A 122 48.99 42.70 6.95
CA LEU A 122 47.53 42.79 6.85
C LEU A 122 47.01 41.99 5.65
N GLU A 123 47.64 42.11 4.49
CA GLU A 123 47.30 41.28 3.32
C GLU A 123 47.50 39.78 3.62
N ASN A 124 48.58 39.40 4.30
CA ASN A 124 48.79 38.02 4.72
C ASN A 124 47.76 37.53 5.76
N THR A 125 47.22 38.41 6.61
CA THR A 125 46.07 38.05 7.47
C THR A 125 44.80 37.85 6.65
N ASP A 126 44.49 38.73 5.71
CA ASP A 126 43.31 38.62 4.85
C ASP A 126 43.34 37.35 3.99
N ILE A 127 44.48 37.06 3.34
CA ILE A 127 44.69 35.82 2.58
C ILE A 127 44.48 34.59 3.47
N ARG A 128 45.01 34.59 4.69
CA ARG A 128 44.81 33.46 5.64
C ARG A 128 43.35 33.27 6.03
N ASP A 129 42.62 34.36 6.22
CA ASP A 129 41.20 34.32 6.56
C ASP A 129 40.35 33.86 5.37
N GLN A 130 40.67 34.31 4.15
CA GLN A 130 40.06 33.81 2.92
C GLN A 130 40.31 32.31 2.73
N ILE A 131 41.55 31.82 2.94
CA ILE A 131 41.88 30.40 2.89
C ILE A 131 41.07 29.61 3.93
N ARG A 132 40.94 30.14 5.16
CA ARG A 132 40.15 29.49 6.22
C ARG A 132 38.67 29.41 5.84
N ASN A 133 38.11 30.47 5.27
CA ASN A 133 36.72 30.51 4.79
C ASN A 133 36.50 29.54 3.63
N LEU A 134 37.41 29.52 2.64
CA LEU A 134 37.34 28.57 1.53
C LEU A 134 37.44 27.12 2.01
N LYS A 135 38.34 26.83 2.94
CA LYS A 135 38.45 25.50 3.55
C LYS A 135 37.17 25.10 4.26
N HIS A 136 36.59 26.01 5.05
CA HIS A 136 35.35 25.75 5.78
C HIS A 136 34.16 25.52 4.83
N THR A 137 33.99 26.36 3.82
CA THR A 137 32.92 26.18 2.82
C THR A 137 33.09 24.89 2.01
N HIS A 138 34.31 24.53 1.65
CA HIS A 138 34.60 23.25 0.99
C HIS A 138 34.23 22.07 1.89
N GLU A 139 34.63 22.07 3.17
CA GLU A 139 34.31 21.04 4.14
C GLU A 139 32.79 20.88 4.32
N GLN A 140 32.06 21.99 4.50
CA GLN A 140 30.59 21.98 4.56
C GLN A 140 29.95 21.41 3.29
N SER A 141 30.47 21.76 2.11
CA SER A 141 29.94 21.23 0.84
C SER A 141 30.17 19.73 0.70
N MET A 142 31.32 19.23 1.15
CA MET A 142 31.66 17.80 1.16
C MET A 142 30.80 17.03 2.14
N GLU A 143 30.50 17.59 3.32
CA GLU A 143 29.59 16.98 4.28
C GLU A 143 28.16 16.88 3.74
N LYS A 144 27.65 17.97 3.14
CA LYS A 144 26.33 17.97 2.45
C LYS A 144 26.29 16.93 1.33
N LEU A 145 27.36 16.80 0.54
CA LEU A 145 27.44 15.78 -0.51
C LEU A 145 27.39 14.36 0.07
N LYS A 146 28.12 14.08 1.15
CA LYS A 146 28.08 12.79 1.85
C LYS A 146 26.68 12.48 2.40
N GLU A 147 26.01 13.46 2.99
CA GLU A 147 24.65 13.28 3.49
C GLU A 147 23.68 12.97 2.35
N LYS A 148 23.77 13.70 1.23
CA LYS A 148 22.96 13.45 0.03
C LYS A 148 23.24 12.07 -0.57
N GLN A 149 24.49 11.64 -0.59
CA GLN A 149 24.87 10.29 -1.03
C GLN A 149 24.22 9.21 -0.14
N LYS A 150 24.24 9.38 1.19
CA LYS A 150 23.59 8.46 2.12
C LYS A 150 22.06 8.42 1.95
N GLN A 151 21.44 9.57 1.71
CA GLN A 151 20.00 9.67 1.42
C GLN A 151 19.67 8.92 0.12
N LEU A 152 20.50 9.07 -0.91
CA LEU A 152 20.33 8.36 -2.19
C LEU A 152 20.44 6.85 -2.02
N GLU A 153 21.45 6.36 -1.28
CA GLU A 153 21.62 4.93 -0.99
C GLU A 153 20.41 4.35 -0.23
N THR A 154 19.92 5.08 0.77
CA THR A 154 18.72 4.67 1.53
C THR A 154 17.50 4.58 0.61
N ALA A 155 17.29 5.58 -0.24
CA ALA A 155 16.20 5.57 -1.21
C ALA A 155 16.36 4.47 -2.27
N GLN A 156 17.59 4.13 -2.67
CA GLN A 156 17.84 3.02 -3.60
C GLN A 156 17.47 1.67 -2.97
N VAL A 157 17.85 1.43 -1.72
CA VAL A 157 17.48 0.20 -0.99
C VAL A 157 15.97 0.11 -0.80
N GLU A 158 15.31 1.21 -0.45
CA GLU A 158 13.86 1.25 -0.32
C GLU A 158 13.16 0.97 -1.65
N ASN A 159 13.63 1.56 -2.75
CA ASN A 159 13.10 1.27 -4.08
C ASN A 159 13.28 -0.21 -4.48
N GLN A 160 14.43 -0.81 -4.17
CA GLN A 160 14.65 -2.24 -4.40
C GLN A 160 13.69 -3.11 -3.57
N LEU A 161 13.48 -2.77 -2.31
CA LEU A 161 12.55 -3.47 -1.43
C LEU A 161 11.09 -3.35 -1.93
N LEU A 162 10.68 -2.15 -2.35
CA LEU A 162 9.36 -1.92 -2.92
C LEU A 162 9.17 -2.71 -4.21
N LYS A 163 10.19 -2.76 -5.06
CA LYS A 163 10.18 -3.59 -6.29
C LYS A 163 9.96 -5.07 -5.96
N LEU A 164 10.73 -5.62 -5.01
CA LEU A 164 10.56 -7.00 -4.56
C LEU A 164 9.17 -7.24 -3.97
N LYS A 165 8.65 -6.31 -3.16
CA LYS A 165 7.31 -6.43 -2.56
C LYS A 165 6.20 -6.44 -3.63
N VAL A 166 6.33 -5.61 -4.66
CA VAL A 166 5.40 -5.59 -5.79
C VAL A 166 5.49 -6.90 -6.57
N GLU A 167 6.70 -7.38 -6.88
CA GLU A 167 6.90 -8.66 -7.58
C GLU A 167 6.32 -9.84 -6.77
N CYS A 168 6.60 -9.93 -5.47
CA CYS A 168 6.03 -10.96 -4.59
C CYS A 168 4.49 -10.89 -4.52
N SER A 169 3.92 -9.69 -4.45
CA SER A 169 2.46 -9.51 -4.46
C SER A 169 1.84 -9.91 -5.81
N GLN A 170 2.50 -9.57 -6.92
CA GLN A 170 2.05 -9.96 -8.25
C GLN A 170 2.11 -11.48 -8.46
N GLU A 171 3.18 -12.14 -8.00
CA GLU A 171 3.29 -13.60 -8.09
C GLU A 171 2.23 -14.32 -7.24
N ALA A 172 2.00 -13.86 -6.00
CA ALA A 172 0.94 -14.42 -5.15
C ALA A 172 -0.46 -14.26 -5.78
N ASN A 173 -0.73 -13.10 -6.39
CA ASN A 173 -1.99 -12.88 -7.12
C ASN A 173 -2.10 -13.79 -8.35
N ALA A 174 -1.01 -13.97 -9.12
CA ALA A 174 -0.99 -14.89 -10.26
C ALA A 174 -1.23 -16.34 -9.82
N ASP A 175 -0.67 -16.75 -8.67
CA ASP A 175 -0.91 -18.07 -8.08
C ASP A 175 -2.37 -18.31 -7.71
N VAL A 176 -3.03 -17.33 -7.08
CA VAL A 176 -4.46 -17.44 -6.76
C VAL A 176 -5.29 -17.60 -8.03
N MET A 177 -4.99 -16.84 -9.09
CA MET A 177 -5.69 -16.97 -10.38
C MET A 177 -5.43 -18.32 -11.05
N ARG A 178 -4.18 -18.81 -11.02
CA ARG A 178 -3.82 -20.16 -11.51
C ARG A 178 -4.56 -21.25 -10.75
N GLU A 179 -4.64 -21.13 -9.42
CA GLU A 179 -5.32 -22.09 -8.55
C GLU A 179 -6.83 -22.08 -8.74
N MET A 180 -7.45 -20.90 -8.84
CA MET A 180 -8.88 -20.76 -9.16
C MET A 180 -9.19 -21.41 -10.51
N THR A 181 -8.34 -21.18 -11.51
CA THR A 181 -8.47 -21.78 -12.84
C THR A 181 -8.38 -23.31 -12.76
N ARG A 182 -7.37 -23.86 -12.06
CA ARG A 182 -7.25 -25.31 -11.83
C ARG A 182 -8.47 -25.90 -11.14
N ARG A 183 -8.99 -25.24 -10.10
CA ARG A 183 -10.18 -25.69 -9.37
C ARG A 183 -11.41 -25.71 -10.25
N LEU A 184 -11.62 -24.67 -11.07
CA LEU A 184 -12.73 -24.63 -12.02
C LEU A 184 -12.64 -25.78 -13.02
N TYR A 185 -11.47 -26.00 -13.63
CA TYR A 185 -11.27 -27.13 -14.56
C TYR A 185 -11.51 -28.48 -13.88
N SER A 186 -10.98 -28.69 -12.67
CA SER A 186 -11.21 -29.91 -11.90
C SER A 186 -12.69 -30.11 -11.61
N GLN A 187 -13.41 -29.08 -11.17
CA GLN A 187 -14.85 -29.16 -10.91
C GLN A 187 -15.65 -29.51 -12.18
N TYR A 188 -15.30 -28.92 -13.33
CA TYR A 188 -15.93 -29.26 -14.60
C TYR A 188 -15.65 -30.71 -15.01
N GLU A 189 -14.41 -31.16 -14.87
CA GLU A 189 -14.02 -32.54 -15.19
C GLU A 189 -14.71 -33.56 -14.28
N ASP A 190 -14.78 -33.27 -12.97
CA ASP A 190 -15.47 -34.12 -11.99
C ASP A 190 -16.98 -34.19 -12.27
N LYS A 191 -17.60 -33.05 -12.60
CA LYS A 191 -19.03 -33.00 -12.96
C LYS A 191 -19.33 -33.77 -14.25
N LEU A 192 -18.43 -33.67 -15.24
CA LEU A 192 -18.54 -34.44 -16.47
C LEU A 192 -18.47 -35.94 -16.19
N LYS A 193 -17.47 -36.39 -15.42
CA LYS A 193 -17.32 -37.80 -15.03
C LYS A 193 -18.52 -38.30 -14.23
N GLN A 194 -19.07 -37.48 -13.33
CA GLN A 194 -20.24 -37.85 -12.54
C GLN A 194 -21.49 -38.06 -13.41
N GLU A 195 -21.74 -37.16 -14.36
CA GLU A 195 -22.87 -37.32 -15.29
C GLU A 195 -22.67 -38.51 -16.24
N GLU A 196 -21.45 -38.76 -16.72
CA GLU A 196 -21.12 -39.96 -17.50
C GLU A 196 -21.39 -41.25 -16.72
N GLN A 197 -20.93 -41.32 -15.46
CA GLN A 197 -21.18 -42.47 -14.59
C GLN A 197 -22.66 -42.67 -14.31
N LYS A 198 -23.40 -41.58 -14.08
CA LYS A 198 -24.85 -41.63 -13.87
C LYS A 198 -25.57 -42.14 -15.12
N HIS A 199 -25.20 -41.65 -16.29
CA HIS A 199 -25.78 -42.12 -17.55
C HIS A 199 -25.46 -43.60 -17.83
N ILE A 200 -24.24 -44.07 -17.52
CA ILE A 200 -23.88 -45.50 -17.61
C ILE A 200 -24.74 -46.32 -16.66
N ALA A 201 -24.88 -45.90 -15.40
CA ALA A 201 -25.71 -46.60 -14.41
C ALA A 201 -27.19 -46.64 -14.83
N GLU A 202 -27.74 -45.53 -15.32
CA GLU A 202 -29.12 -45.48 -15.83
C GLU A 202 -29.31 -46.45 -17.01
N LYS A 203 -28.38 -46.45 -17.98
CA LYS A 203 -28.39 -47.40 -19.10
C LYS A 203 -28.36 -48.86 -18.61
N GLU A 204 -27.51 -49.18 -17.63
CA GLU A 204 -27.45 -50.53 -17.05
C GLU A 204 -28.76 -50.92 -16.36
N THR A 205 -29.38 -50.01 -15.60
CA THR A 205 -30.68 -50.28 -14.98
C THR A 205 -31.79 -50.52 -16.00
N LEU A 206 -31.83 -49.75 -17.08
CA LEU A 206 -32.80 -49.93 -18.17
C LEU A 206 -32.57 -51.26 -18.91
N ILE A 207 -31.32 -51.63 -19.16
CA ILE A 207 -30.99 -52.93 -19.76
C ILE A 207 -31.43 -54.07 -18.83
N ALA A 208 -31.18 -53.95 -17.53
CA ALA A 208 -31.58 -54.96 -16.55
C ALA A 208 -33.11 -55.11 -16.49
N GLU A 209 -33.86 -54.01 -16.53
CA GLU A 209 -35.32 -54.04 -16.53
C GLU A 209 -35.90 -54.61 -17.83
N THR A 210 -35.34 -54.22 -18.97
CA THR A 210 -35.70 -54.78 -20.28
C THR A 210 -35.49 -56.29 -20.29
N ASN A 211 -34.36 -56.78 -19.77
CA ASN A 211 -34.07 -58.20 -19.68
C ASN A 211 -35.03 -58.94 -18.71
N ARG A 212 -35.47 -58.30 -17.62
CA ARG A 212 -36.49 -58.88 -16.74
C ARG A 212 -37.83 -59.02 -17.45
N LEU A 213 -38.27 -57.98 -18.16
CA LEU A 213 -39.52 -58.01 -18.91
C LEU A 213 -39.48 -59.05 -20.02
N LEU A 214 -38.37 -59.16 -20.75
CA LEU A 214 -38.18 -60.19 -21.77
C LEU A 214 -38.32 -61.60 -21.17
N LYS A 215 -37.67 -61.88 -20.03
CA LYS A 215 -37.81 -63.17 -19.34
C LYS A 215 -39.25 -63.45 -18.90
N ALA A 216 -39.94 -62.45 -18.36
CA ALA A 216 -41.34 -62.61 -17.95
C ALA A 216 -42.26 -62.93 -19.15
N ILE A 217 -42.02 -62.29 -20.30
CA ILE A 217 -42.75 -62.58 -21.55
C ILE A 217 -42.43 -63.99 -22.04
N GLU A 218 -41.17 -64.41 -22.04
CA GLU A 218 -40.78 -65.77 -22.43
C GLU A 218 -41.45 -66.84 -21.54
N GLU A 219 -41.49 -66.61 -20.23
CA GLU A 219 -42.17 -67.51 -19.28
C GLU A 219 -43.69 -67.55 -19.50
N ALA A 220 -44.32 -66.40 -19.75
CA ALA A 220 -45.73 -66.33 -20.08
C ALA A 220 -46.05 -67.06 -21.39
N ASN A 221 -45.21 -66.90 -22.42
CA ASN A 221 -45.36 -67.60 -23.70
C ASN A 221 -45.22 -69.12 -23.53
N LYS A 222 -44.27 -69.60 -22.71
CA LYS A 222 -44.13 -71.03 -22.39
C LYS A 222 -45.39 -71.57 -21.70
N LYS A 223 -45.93 -70.84 -20.71
CA LYS A 223 -47.18 -71.23 -20.03
C LYS A 223 -48.37 -71.26 -21.00
N MET A 224 -48.46 -70.25 -21.86
CA MET A 224 -49.50 -70.17 -22.90
C MET A 224 -49.45 -71.37 -23.83
N GLN A 225 -48.27 -71.75 -24.32
CA GLN A 225 -48.11 -72.94 -25.17
C GLN A 225 -48.58 -74.23 -24.46
N ILE A 226 -48.25 -74.41 -23.17
CA ILE A 226 -48.71 -75.58 -22.40
C ILE A 226 -50.23 -75.59 -22.24
N THR A 227 -50.84 -74.43 -21.97
CA THR A 227 -52.29 -74.34 -21.87
C THR A 227 -52.97 -74.57 -23.22
N GLU A 228 -52.37 -74.09 -24.30
CA GLU A 228 -52.87 -74.25 -25.66
C GLU A 228 -52.85 -75.72 -26.09
N THR A 229 -51.78 -76.46 -25.84
CA THR A 229 -51.73 -77.91 -26.12
C THR A 229 -52.78 -78.67 -25.30
N SER A 230 -52.97 -78.32 -24.02
CA SER A 230 -54.01 -78.93 -23.18
C SER A 230 -55.44 -78.63 -23.68
N ILE A 231 -55.68 -77.41 -24.20
CA ILE A 231 -56.96 -77.05 -24.82
C ILE A 231 -57.17 -77.88 -26.09
N GLN A 232 -56.17 -78.01 -26.96
CA GLN A 232 -56.25 -78.82 -28.18
C GLN A 232 -56.56 -80.30 -27.87
N GLU A 233 -55.99 -80.87 -26.80
CA GLU A 233 -56.32 -82.23 -26.34
C GLU A 233 -57.78 -82.35 -25.87
N LYS A 234 -58.28 -81.35 -25.13
CA LYS A 234 -59.68 -81.30 -24.70
C LYS A 234 -60.63 -81.15 -25.88
N ASP A 235 -60.30 -80.31 -26.85
CA ASP A 235 -61.09 -80.13 -28.07
C ASP A 235 -61.17 -81.43 -28.88
N LYS A 236 -60.06 -82.17 -28.99
CA LYS A 236 -60.07 -83.51 -29.58
C LYS A 236 -61.03 -84.45 -28.83
N ARG A 237 -60.98 -84.45 -27.50
CA ARG A 237 -61.87 -85.29 -26.69
C ARG A 237 -63.34 -84.89 -26.82
N ILE A 238 -63.65 -83.60 -26.92
CA ILE A 238 -65.00 -83.10 -27.20
C ILE A 238 -65.46 -83.62 -28.56
N GLY A 239 -64.62 -83.52 -29.60
CA GLY A 239 -64.95 -84.05 -30.93
C GLY A 239 -65.25 -85.56 -30.94
N GLU A 240 -64.53 -86.37 -30.14
CA GLU A 240 -64.83 -87.79 -29.96
C GLU A 240 -66.20 -88.03 -29.29
N LEU A 241 -66.55 -87.20 -28.30
CA LEU A 241 -67.83 -87.28 -27.60
C LEU A 241 -68.98 -86.85 -28.51
N ASP A 242 -68.82 -85.81 -29.32
CA ASP A 242 -69.85 -85.37 -30.28
C ASP A 242 -70.16 -86.47 -31.31
N GLN A 243 -69.14 -87.15 -31.83
CA GLN A 243 -69.34 -88.31 -32.72
C GLN A 243 -70.08 -89.47 -32.03
N PHE A 244 -69.80 -89.71 -30.74
CA PHE A 244 -70.53 -90.71 -29.96
C PHE A 244 -71.99 -90.30 -29.75
N ILE A 245 -72.25 -89.04 -29.40
CA ILE A 245 -73.60 -88.48 -29.25
C ILE A 245 -74.37 -88.63 -30.57
N GLN A 246 -73.76 -88.29 -31.70
CA GLN A 246 -74.38 -88.44 -33.01
C GLN A 246 -74.81 -89.90 -33.28
N ARG A 247 -73.94 -90.89 -32.99
CA ARG A 247 -74.29 -92.32 -33.14
C ARG A 247 -75.44 -92.72 -32.22
N MET A 248 -75.42 -92.28 -30.96
CA MET A 248 -76.52 -92.55 -30.02
C MET A 248 -77.83 -91.88 -30.48
N GLU A 249 -77.77 -90.69 -31.06
CA GLU A 249 -78.96 -90.02 -31.61
C GLU A 249 -79.52 -90.75 -32.82
N GLU A 250 -78.67 -91.29 -33.70
CA GLU A 250 -79.07 -92.12 -34.84
C GLU A 250 -79.78 -93.39 -34.36
N GLU A 251 -79.19 -94.09 -33.40
CA GLU A 251 -79.77 -95.27 -32.77
C GLU A 251 -81.11 -94.93 -32.07
N ARG A 252 -81.16 -93.83 -31.31
CA ARG A 252 -82.41 -93.35 -30.70
C ARG A 252 -83.49 -93.08 -31.74
N ARG A 253 -83.16 -92.41 -32.86
CA ARG A 253 -84.10 -92.17 -33.97
C ARG A 253 -84.59 -93.49 -34.57
N GLN A 254 -83.72 -94.49 -34.70
CA GLN A 254 -84.08 -95.82 -35.19
C GLN A 254 -85.03 -96.55 -34.23
N LEU A 255 -84.70 -96.59 -32.94
CA LEU A 255 -85.55 -97.17 -31.89
C LEU A 255 -86.91 -96.46 -31.81
N GLN A 256 -86.94 -95.14 -31.95
CA GLN A 256 -88.19 -94.37 -31.93
C GLN A 256 -89.08 -94.71 -33.14
N LYS A 257 -88.50 -94.95 -34.32
CA LYS A 257 -89.26 -95.45 -35.48
C LYS A 257 -89.87 -96.83 -35.22
N GLN A 258 -89.10 -97.75 -34.63
CA GLN A 258 -89.58 -99.08 -34.25
C GLN A 258 -90.69 -99.01 -33.20
N LEU A 259 -90.55 -98.14 -32.19
CA LEU A 259 -91.57 -97.92 -31.17
C LEU A 259 -92.89 -97.45 -31.80
N ILE A 260 -92.86 -96.42 -32.67
CA ILE A 260 -94.07 -95.94 -33.36
C ILE A 260 -94.70 -97.05 -34.19
N GLN A 261 -93.90 -97.86 -34.89
CA GLN A 261 -94.40 -99.02 -35.64
C GLN A 261 -95.14 -100.02 -34.74
N HIS A 262 -94.60 -100.32 -33.56
CA HIS A 262 -95.26 -101.17 -32.56
C HIS A 262 -96.47 -100.51 -31.90
N GLU A 263 -96.43 -99.20 -31.63
CA GLU A 263 -97.58 -98.45 -31.10
C GLU A 263 -98.74 -98.40 -32.11
N VAL A 264 -98.48 -98.28 -33.42
CA VAL A 264 -99.51 -98.43 -34.48
C VAL A 264 -100.08 -99.85 -34.50
N GLN A 265 -99.24 -100.88 -34.31
CA GLN A 265 -99.69 -102.28 -34.21
C GLN A 265 -100.52 -102.54 -32.94
N ILE A 266 -100.16 -101.92 -31.81
CA ILE A 266 -100.85 -102.06 -30.52
C ILE A 266 -102.12 -101.21 -30.45
N SER A 267 -102.13 -100.01 -31.02
CA SER A 267 -103.33 -99.15 -31.10
C SER A 267 -104.40 -99.72 -32.03
N GLY A 268 -104.02 -100.54 -33.02
CA GLY A 268 -104.95 -101.42 -33.74
C GLY A 268 -105.45 -102.62 -32.91
N ALA A 269 -104.82 -102.94 -31.78
CA ALA A 269 -105.08 -104.14 -31.00
C ALA A 269 -105.74 -103.91 -29.63
N LYS A 270 -105.77 -102.71 -29.05
CA LYS A 270 -106.29 -102.53 -27.68
C LYS A 270 -106.99 -101.19 -27.42
N SER A 271 -108.32 -101.24 -27.38
CA SER A 271 -109.15 -100.59 -26.36
C SER A 271 -108.73 -101.06 -24.95
N GLN A 272 -109.02 -100.25 -23.91
CA GLN A 272 -108.94 -100.49 -22.44
C GLN A 272 -107.73 -99.93 -21.63
N THR A 273 -107.93 -98.70 -21.09
CA THR A 273 -107.76 -98.17 -19.71
C THR A 273 -106.61 -98.52 -18.73
N HIS A 274 -106.23 -97.48 -17.94
CA HIS A 274 -105.69 -97.43 -16.55
C HIS A 274 -104.22 -96.99 -16.35
N LEU A 275 -103.41 -96.81 -17.40
CA LEU A 275 -101.97 -96.45 -17.27
C LEU A 275 -101.67 -94.93 -17.15
N ASP A 276 -102.66 -94.06 -17.42
CA ASP A 276 -102.44 -92.61 -17.49
C ASP A 276 -102.15 -91.95 -16.14
N ARG A 277 -102.57 -92.57 -15.02
CA ARG A 277 -102.39 -91.99 -13.68
C ARG A 277 -100.93 -92.07 -13.19
N GLN A 278 -100.26 -93.19 -13.41
CA GLN A 278 -98.84 -93.37 -13.07
C GLN A 278 -97.93 -92.58 -14.02
N ARG A 279 -98.30 -92.51 -15.31
CA ARG A 279 -97.57 -91.69 -16.29
C ARG A 279 -97.69 -90.20 -15.97
N SER A 280 -98.88 -89.73 -15.58
CA SER A 280 -99.08 -88.36 -15.12
C SER A 280 -98.30 -88.06 -13.84
N GLN A 281 -98.28 -88.97 -12.86
CA GLN A 281 -97.49 -88.80 -11.64
C GLN A 281 -95.97 -88.74 -11.92
N HIS A 282 -95.47 -89.60 -12.80
CA HIS A 282 -94.06 -89.59 -13.18
C HIS A 282 -93.67 -88.31 -13.95
N LEU A 283 -94.54 -87.85 -14.86
CA LEU A 283 -94.34 -86.57 -15.56
C LEU A 283 -94.40 -85.38 -14.60
N GLU A 284 -95.25 -85.44 -13.58
CA GLU A 284 -95.35 -84.40 -12.55
C GLU A 284 -94.13 -84.37 -11.62
N GLU A 285 -93.56 -85.52 -11.26
CA GLU A 285 -92.28 -85.62 -10.55
C GLU A 285 -91.11 -85.05 -11.37
N VAL A 286 -91.03 -85.38 -12.66
CA VAL A 286 -90.00 -84.82 -13.57
C VAL A 286 -90.18 -83.30 -13.73
N ALA A 287 -91.42 -82.83 -13.85
CA ALA A 287 -91.72 -81.40 -13.92
C ALA A 287 -91.40 -80.67 -12.60
N ALA A 288 -91.57 -81.32 -11.45
CA ALA A 288 -91.15 -80.79 -10.15
C ALA A 288 -89.61 -80.71 -10.05
N GLY A 289 -88.90 -81.76 -10.47
CA GLY A 289 -87.43 -81.76 -10.50
C GLY A 289 -86.83 -80.72 -11.45
N LEU A 290 -87.47 -80.49 -12.61
CA LEU A 290 -87.06 -79.41 -13.51
C LEU A 290 -87.32 -78.03 -12.92
N ARG A 291 -88.46 -77.82 -12.23
CA ARG A 291 -88.75 -76.56 -11.53
C ARG A 291 -87.74 -76.27 -10.43
N GLU A 292 -87.33 -77.29 -9.67
CA GLU A 292 -86.29 -77.15 -8.64
C GLU A 292 -84.93 -76.83 -9.25
N ARG A 293 -84.58 -77.47 -10.37
CA ARG A 293 -83.32 -77.18 -11.07
C ARG A 293 -83.28 -75.78 -11.67
N ILE A 294 -84.40 -75.29 -12.22
CA ILE A 294 -84.53 -73.90 -12.68
C ILE A 294 -84.38 -72.95 -11.50
N LYS A 295 -85.04 -73.23 -10.36
CA LYS A 295 -84.89 -72.42 -9.15
C LYS A 295 -83.45 -72.36 -8.64
N HIS A 296 -82.73 -73.49 -8.62
CA HIS A 296 -81.32 -73.49 -8.24
C HIS A 296 -80.44 -72.70 -9.23
N LEU A 297 -80.74 -72.77 -10.53
CA LEU A 297 -80.06 -71.95 -11.52
C LEU A 297 -80.34 -70.46 -11.31
N ASP A 298 -81.59 -70.08 -11.03
CA ASP A 298 -81.97 -68.70 -10.71
C ASP A 298 -81.29 -68.20 -9.43
N ASP A 299 -81.21 -69.03 -8.39
CA ASP A 299 -80.51 -68.71 -7.15
C ASP A 299 -79.00 -68.52 -7.41
N MET A 300 -78.39 -69.36 -8.26
CA MET A 300 -76.99 -69.19 -8.67
C MET A 300 -76.78 -67.92 -9.49
N VAL A 301 -77.70 -67.59 -10.41
CA VAL A 301 -77.67 -66.34 -11.18
C VAL A 301 -77.80 -65.13 -10.24
N HIS A 302 -78.71 -65.17 -9.27
CA HIS A 302 -78.85 -64.10 -8.28
C HIS A 302 -77.62 -63.95 -7.38
N CYS A 303 -76.98 -65.06 -6.97
CA CYS A 303 -75.72 -65.00 -6.23
C CYS A 303 -74.60 -64.35 -7.06
N GLN A 304 -74.50 -64.69 -8.35
CA GLN A 304 -73.53 -64.07 -9.25
C GLN A 304 -73.85 -62.59 -9.51
N GLN A 305 -75.12 -62.23 -9.74
CA GLN A 305 -75.55 -60.84 -9.91
C GLN A 305 -75.22 -59.99 -8.67
N LYS A 306 -75.45 -60.53 -7.46
CA LYS A 306 -75.09 -59.85 -6.21
C LYS A 306 -73.58 -59.64 -6.08
N LYS A 307 -72.77 -60.61 -6.50
CA LYS A 307 -71.31 -60.49 -6.54
C LYS A 307 -70.85 -59.41 -7.51
N VAL A 308 -71.41 -59.39 -8.72
CA VAL A 308 -71.13 -58.34 -9.73
C VAL A 308 -71.52 -56.97 -9.20
N LYS A 309 -72.71 -56.83 -8.61
CA LYS A 309 -73.15 -55.56 -8.01
C LYS A 309 -72.17 -55.07 -6.94
N HIS A 310 -71.73 -55.96 -6.05
CA HIS A 310 -70.73 -55.61 -5.04
C HIS A 310 -69.40 -55.17 -5.66
N MET A 311 -68.91 -55.87 -6.69
CA MET A 311 -67.70 -55.46 -7.41
C MET A 311 -67.83 -54.09 -8.07
N VAL A 312 -69.01 -53.77 -8.63
CA VAL A 312 -69.29 -52.44 -9.19
C VAL A 312 -69.26 -51.37 -8.10
N GLU A 313 -69.89 -51.61 -6.95
CA GLU A 313 -69.85 -50.70 -5.79
C GLU A 313 -68.41 -50.48 -5.28
N GLU A 314 -67.59 -51.54 -5.21
CA GLU A 314 -66.17 -51.42 -4.86
C GLU A 314 -65.38 -50.59 -5.88
N ILE A 315 -65.62 -50.79 -7.18
CA ILE A 315 -65.00 -49.99 -8.26
C ILE A 315 -65.39 -48.51 -8.11
N GLU A 316 -66.65 -48.20 -7.82
CA GLU A 316 -67.10 -46.82 -7.62
C GLU A 316 -66.43 -46.17 -6.39
N ILE A 317 -66.28 -46.91 -5.29
CA ILE A 317 -65.56 -46.44 -4.10
C ILE A 317 -64.08 -46.19 -4.43
N LEU A 318 -63.44 -47.11 -5.15
CA LEU A 318 -62.04 -46.96 -5.56
C LEU A 318 -61.86 -45.76 -6.51
N LYS A 319 -62.79 -45.56 -7.45
CA LYS A 319 -62.81 -44.40 -8.35
C LYS A 319 -62.89 -43.08 -7.58
N LYS A 320 -63.76 -42.99 -6.56
CA LYS A 320 -63.83 -41.81 -5.67
C LYS A 320 -62.51 -41.57 -4.93
N LYS A 321 -61.85 -42.63 -4.44
CA LYS A 321 -60.53 -42.51 -3.77
C LYS A 321 -59.44 -42.02 -4.72
N ILE A 322 -59.46 -42.46 -5.98
CA ILE A 322 -58.53 -41.99 -7.01
C ILE A 322 -58.73 -40.48 -7.23
N MET A 323 -59.98 -40.05 -7.45
CA MET A 323 -60.30 -38.64 -7.66
C MET A 323 -59.89 -37.74 -6.48
N GLN A 324 -60.05 -38.21 -5.23
CA GLN A 324 -59.56 -37.51 -4.04
C GLN A 324 -58.04 -37.38 -4.02
N LYS A 325 -57.31 -38.43 -4.42
CA LYS A 325 -55.85 -38.40 -4.52
C LYS A 325 -55.36 -37.49 -5.64
N GLU A 326 -56.05 -37.46 -6.79
CA GLU A 326 -55.76 -36.54 -7.89
C GLU A 326 -55.89 -35.08 -7.45
N LEU A 327 -56.95 -34.75 -6.70
CA LEU A 327 -57.12 -33.42 -6.13
C LEU A 327 -55.98 -33.07 -5.15
N PHE A 328 -55.58 -34.02 -4.29
CA PHE A 328 -54.47 -33.81 -3.37
C PHE A 328 -53.13 -33.63 -4.10
N ILE A 329 -52.89 -34.37 -5.17
CA ILE A 329 -51.73 -34.20 -6.03
C ILE A 329 -51.74 -32.79 -6.64
N MET A 330 -52.88 -32.31 -7.14
CA MET A 330 -53.01 -30.96 -7.70
C MET A 330 -52.64 -29.89 -6.65
N GLN A 331 -53.17 -30.00 -5.42
CA GLN A 331 -52.85 -29.09 -4.33
C GLN A 331 -51.35 -29.09 -3.97
N LEU A 332 -50.71 -30.26 -3.98
CA LEU A 332 -49.26 -30.37 -3.75
C LEU A 332 -48.45 -29.73 -4.88
N LEU A 333 -48.87 -29.92 -6.15
CA LEU A 333 -48.22 -29.30 -7.30
C LEU A 333 -48.34 -27.77 -7.27
N GLU A 334 -49.50 -27.23 -6.93
CA GLU A 334 -49.68 -25.79 -6.69
C GLU A 334 -48.76 -25.28 -5.58
N LYS A 335 -48.62 -26.04 -4.49
CA LYS A 335 -47.71 -25.67 -3.40
C LYS A 335 -46.24 -25.71 -3.81
N ILE A 336 -45.84 -26.71 -4.61
CA ILE A 336 -44.49 -26.79 -5.17
C ILE A 336 -44.23 -25.59 -6.07
N SER A 337 -45.14 -25.29 -7.00
CA SER A 337 -45.00 -24.15 -7.91
C SER A 337 -44.88 -22.82 -7.16
N PHE A 338 -45.68 -22.61 -6.11
CA PHE A 338 -45.56 -21.43 -5.25
C PHE A 338 -44.18 -21.34 -4.60
N LEU A 339 -43.69 -22.43 -4.02
CA LEU A 339 -42.37 -22.48 -3.37
C LEU A 339 -41.22 -22.31 -4.37
N GLU A 340 -41.36 -22.85 -5.58
CA GLU A 340 -40.38 -22.66 -6.66
C GLU A 340 -40.28 -21.19 -7.08
N CYS A 341 -41.42 -20.49 -7.18
CA CYS A 341 -41.44 -19.05 -7.44
C CYS A 341 -40.78 -18.25 -6.31
N GLU A 342 -41.11 -18.54 -5.04
CA GLU A 342 -40.52 -17.86 -3.88
C GLU A 342 -39.00 -18.11 -3.80
N ASN A 343 -38.57 -19.36 -4.04
CA ASN A 343 -37.15 -19.71 -4.05
C ASN A 343 -36.40 -19.01 -5.20
N LYS A 344 -37.03 -18.89 -6.37
CA LYS A 344 -36.47 -18.14 -7.50
C LYS A 344 -36.36 -16.64 -7.19
N GLU A 345 -37.36 -16.04 -6.56
CA GLU A 345 -37.29 -14.63 -6.14
C GLU A 345 -36.18 -14.40 -5.12
N LEU A 346 -36.02 -15.32 -4.14
CA LEU A 346 -34.92 -15.25 -3.18
C LEU A 346 -33.55 -15.40 -3.85
N GLN A 347 -33.45 -16.28 -4.84
CA GLN A 347 -32.24 -16.44 -5.64
C GLN A 347 -31.91 -15.17 -6.44
N ASP A 348 -32.90 -14.59 -7.13
CA ASP A 348 -32.72 -13.34 -7.88
C ASP A 348 -32.30 -12.18 -6.95
N ARG A 349 -32.85 -12.12 -5.72
CA ARG A 349 -32.44 -11.15 -4.69
C ARG A 349 -31.00 -11.38 -4.21
N LEU A 350 -30.60 -12.64 -4.02
CA LEU A 350 -29.23 -12.99 -3.65
C LEU A 350 -28.26 -12.57 -4.76
N ASP A 351 -28.58 -12.88 -6.02
CA ASP A 351 -27.76 -12.54 -7.17
C ASP A 351 -27.63 -11.01 -7.32
N TYR A 352 -28.72 -10.27 -7.15
CA TYR A 352 -28.68 -8.80 -7.11
C TYR A 352 -27.79 -8.25 -5.98
N LEU A 353 -27.86 -8.82 -4.77
CA LEU A 353 -26.98 -8.42 -3.66
C LEU A 353 -25.52 -8.78 -3.93
N MET A 354 -25.25 -9.92 -4.58
CA MET A 354 -23.90 -10.30 -4.98
C MET A 354 -23.33 -9.38 -6.07
N GLU A 355 -24.15 -8.92 -7.01
CA GLU A 355 -23.76 -7.96 -8.06
C GLU A 355 -23.60 -6.54 -7.53
N THR A 356 -24.42 -6.13 -6.56
CA THR A 356 -24.41 -4.76 -6.01
C THR A 356 -23.40 -4.59 -4.87
N GLN A 357 -22.81 -5.67 -4.36
CA GLN A 357 -21.69 -5.56 -3.42
C GLN A 357 -20.44 -5.01 -4.13
N PRO A 358 -19.89 -3.85 -3.71
CA PRO A 358 -18.54 -3.50 -4.11
C PRO A 358 -17.60 -4.55 -3.52
N ARG A 359 -16.66 -5.06 -4.32
CA ARG A 359 -15.53 -5.86 -3.80
C ARG A 359 -14.68 -4.96 -2.90
N THR A 360 -15.10 -4.80 -1.64
CA THR A 360 -14.28 -4.22 -0.60
C THR A 360 -13.17 -5.22 -0.30
N ASN A 361 -12.01 -4.98 -0.91
CA ASN A 361 -10.73 -5.43 -0.39
C ASN A 361 -10.56 -4.84 1.01
N VAL A 362 -11.13 -5.49 2.02
CA VAL A 362 -10.81 -5.22 3.41
C VAL A 362 -10.36 -6.54 4.00
N GLU A 363 -9.06 -6.60 4.27
CA GLU A 363 -8.42 -7.56 5.16
C GLU A 363 -9.01 -7.41 6.58
N THR A 364 -10.25 -7.84 6.80
CA THR A 364 -10.75 -8.08 8.15
C THR A 364 -10.29 -9.46 8.56
N ARG A 365 -9.26 -9.48 9.41
CA ARG A 365 -8.84 -10.61 10.25
C ARG A 365 -10.06 -11.45 10.63
N GLU A 366 -10.14 -12.67 10.11
CA GLU A 366 -11.08 -13.68 10.58
C GLU A 366 -10.71 -14.04 12.03
N ILE A 367 -11.37 -13.38 12.97
CA ILE A 367 -11.57 -13.94 14.30
C ILE A 367 -12.50 -15.13 14.09
N GLY A 368 -11.95 -16.32 14.32
CA GLY A 368 -12.69 -17.58 14.28
C GLY A 368 -13.91 -17.51 15.19
N VAL A 369 -15.08 -17.68 14.57
CA VAL A 369 -16.23 -18.27 15.21
C VAL A 369 -16.62 -19.43 14.31
N GLY A 370 -16.08 -20.60 14.63
CA GLY A 370 -16.55 -21.86 14.06
C GLY A 370 -18.02 -22.01 14.43
N CYS A 371 -18.89 -21.83 13.45
CA CYS A 371 -20.24 -22.37 13.52
C CYS A 371 -20.16 -23.83 13.08
N ASP A 372 -19.71 -24.70 13.98
CA ASP A 372 -20.04 -26.12 13.92
C ASP A 372 -21.56 -26.23 14.07
N LEU A 373 -22.29 -26.12 12.95
CA LEU A 373 -23.66 -26.59 12.86
C LEU A 373 -23.56 -28.11 12.64
N PRO A 374 -23.93 -28.96 13.63
CA PRO A 374 -24.08 -30.38 13.36
C PRO A 374 -25.16 -30.51 12.29
N SER A 375 -24.82 -31.17 11.18
CA SER A 375 -25.74 -31.43 10.08
C SER A 375 -26.91 -32.29 10.56
N ARG A 376 -27.93 -31.61 11.09
CA ARG A 376 -29.22 -32.16 11.53
C ARG A 376 -29.98 -32.84 10.39
N TYR A 377 -29.49 -32.66 9.15
CA TYR A 377 -29.97 -33.34 7.95
C TYR A 377 -29.64 -34.84 7.95
N SER A 378 -28.47 -35.25 8.46
CA SER A 378 -28.05 -36.66 8.43
C SER A 378 -28.85 -37.53 9.40
N GLU A 379 -29.24 -36.98 10.55
CA GLU A 379 -30.00 -37.70 11.57
C GLU A 379 -31.49 -37.83 11.21
N LEU A 380 -32.07 -36.80 10.58
CA LEU A 380 -33.42 -36.87 10.03
C LEU A 380 -33.51 -37.83 8.83
N GLN A 381 -32.48 -37.90 7.99
CA GLN A 381 -32.41 -38.91 6.91
C GLN A 381 -32.32 -40.34 7.47
N ARG A 382 -31.58 -40.56 8.57
CA ARG A 382 -31.53 -41.88 9.24
C ARG A 382 -32.89 -42.27 9.83
N ILE A 383 -33.54 -41.36 10.55
CA ILE A 383 -34.85 -41.61 11.16
C ILE A 383 -35.93 -41.84 10.08
N LEU A 384 -35.87 -41.14 8.95
CA LEU A 384 -36.77 -41.37 7.81
C LEU A 384 -36.48 -42.72 7.15
N LEU A 385 -35.22 -43.12 6.97
CA LEU A 385 -34.88 -44.44 6.43
C LEU A 385 -35.36 -45.57 7.34
N GLU A 386 -35.15 -45.46 8.66
CA GLU A 386 -35.64 -46.44 9.63
C GLU A 386 -37.17 -46.53 9.64
N ARG A 387 -37.88 -45.40 9.55
CA ARG A 387 -39.35 -45.39 9.47
C ARG A 387 -39.87 -46.01 8.16
N VAL A 388 -39.18 -45.79 7.05
CA VAL A 388 -39.54 -46.38 5.75
C VAL A 388 -39.27 -47.89 5.74
N LEU A 389 -38.15 -48.34 6.31
CA LEU A 389 -37.82 -49.76 6.44
C LEU A 389 -38.78 -50.48 7.40
N CYS A 390 -39.15 -49.84 8.51
CA CYS A 390 -40.13 -50.40 9.45
C CYS A 390 -41.53 -50.51 8.82
N ARG A 391 -41.98 -49.51 8.04
CA ARG A 391 -43.25 -49.58 7.30
C ARG A 391 -43.24 -50.64 6.19
N LYS A 392 -42.12 -50.82 5.47
CA LYS A 392 -41.99 -51.91 4.49
C LYS A 392 -42.04 -53.28 5.17
N SER A 393 -41.39 -53.45 6.32
CA SER A 393 -41.44 -54.70 7.08
C SER A 393 -42.85 -55.02 7.62
N LEU A 394 -43.58 -54.01 8.11
CA LEU A 394 -44.98 -54.17 8.53
C LEU A 394 -45.89 -54.53 7.34
N SER A 395 -45.68 -53.89 6.19
CA SER A 395 -46.48 -54.15 4.98
C SER A 395 -46.24 -55.54 4.40
N ILE A 396 -45.00 -56.04 4.44
CA ILE A 396 -44.65 -57.41 4.01
C ILE A 396 -45.30 -58.43 4.95
N ASN A 397 -45.25 -58.20 6.26
CA ASN A 397 -45.91 -59.08 7.23
C ASN A 397 -47.44 -59.10 7.09
N LEU A 398 -48.06 -57.97 6.76
CA LEU A 398 -49.50 -57.90 6.53
C LEU A 398 -49.92 -58.60 5.22
N SER A 399 -49.11 -58.45 4.16
CA SER A 399 -49.34 -59.15 2.89
C SER A 399 -49.18 -60.67 3.01
N ILE A 400 -48.21 -61.14 3.80
CA ILE A 400 -48.03 -62.58 4.07
C ILE A 400 -49.20 -63.13 4.90
N LYS A 401 -49.71 -62.36 5.88
CA LYS A 401 -50.93 -62.73 6.65
C LYS A 401 -52.20 -62.81 5.80
N THR A 402 -52.29 -62.02 4.73
CA THR A 402 -53.48 -62.01 3.86
C THR A 402 -53.42 -63.10 2.78
N ALA A 403 -52.20 -63.56 2.42
CA ALA A 403 -51.99 -64.63 1.45
C ALA A 403 -52.15 -66.05 2.06
N CYS A 404 -51.86 -66.23 3.35
CA CYS A 404 -52.05 -67.50 4.06
C CYS A 404 -53.41 -67.54 4.77
N GLY A 405 -54.48 -67.83 4.04
CA GLY A 405 -55.82 -68.05 4.57
C GLY A 405 -56.03 -69.37 5.32
N PHE A 406 -55.06 -69.88 6.09
CA PHE A 406 -55.23 -71.06 6.94
C PHE A 406 -54.42 -70.93 8.24
N GLY A 407 -55.07 -71.26 9.36
CA GLY A 407 -54.57 -71.07 10.72
C GLY A 407 -53.43 -71.99 11.12
N THR A 408 -52.21 -71.63 10.71
CA THR A 408 -50.99 -72.18 11.29
C THR A 408 -50.05 -71.04 11.65
N THR A 409 -49.89 -70.81 12.95
CA THR A 409 -48.95 -69.83 13.51
C THR A 409 -47.53 -70.33 13.26
N VAL A 410 -46.89 -69.90 12.18
CA VAL A 410 -45.44 -70.10 11.99
C VAL A 410 -44.72 -68.98 12.73
N TYR A 411 -44.25 -69.27 13.94
CA TYR A 411 -43.27 -68.44 14.63
C TYR A 411 -41.93 -68.55 13.89
N ILE A 412 -41.65 -67.61 12.99
CA ILE A 412 -40.27 -67.40 12.53
C ILE A 412 -39.61 -66.52 13.58
N SER A 413 -38.86 -67.15 14.49
CA SER A 413 -37.94 -66.48 15.39
C SER A 413 -36.79 -65.91 14.57
N ALA A 414 -36.96 -64.68 14.08
CA ALA A 414 -35.85 -63.92 13.53
C ALA A 414 -35.01 -63.40 14.69
N HIS A 415 -33.98 -64.17 15.05
CA HIS A 415 -32.89 -63.72 15.91
C HIS A 415 -32.17 -62.54 15.22
N SER A 416 -32.64 -61.32 15.47
CA SER A 416 -31.87 -60.12 15.17
C SER A 416 -30.79 -59.95 16.25
N ASN A 417 -29.64 -60.60 16.06
CA ASN A 417 -28.40 -60.17 16.70
C ASN A 417 -27.99 -58.83 16.08
N PHE A 418 -28.60 -57.74 16.52
CA PHE A 418 -28.13 -56.40 16.24
C PHE A 418 -28.46 -55.47 17.40
N SER A 419 -27.85 -55.75 18.56
CA SER A 419 -27.70 -54.81 19.67
C SER A 419 -26.64 -55.34 20.62
N ARG A 420 -25.35 -55.24 20.25
CA ARG A 420 -24.27 -55.35 21.23
C ARG A 420 -22.95 -54.70 20.79
N THR A 421 -22.97 -53.42 20.44
CA THR A 421 -21.73 -52.60 20.40
C THR A 421 -22.05 -51.10 20.47
N TYR A 422 -22.91 -50.63 21.37
CA TYR A 422 -22.93 -49.21 21.76
C TYR A 422 -23.52 -49.07 23.16
N LEU A 423 -22.74 -49.47 24.17
CA LEU A 423 -22.87 -49.05 25.58
C LEU A 423 -21.57 -49.43 26.30
N GLN A 424 -20.46 -48.87 25.83
CA GLN A 424 -19.17 -48.85 26.55
C GLN A 424 -18.27 -47.76 25.95
N SER A 425 -18.74 -46.51 26.01
CA SER A 425 -17.89 -45.31 25.91
C SER A 425 -18.72 -44.14 26.42
N ASN A 426 -18.90 -44.11 27.74
CA ASN A 426 -19.23 -42.94 28.56
C ASN A 426 -19.23 -43.40 30.02
N ASN A 427 -18.03 -43.52 30.55
CA ASN A 427 -17.66 -43.21 31.93
C ASN A 427 -16.29 -42.54 31.88
#